data_AF-A0A1C3EDZ3-F1
#
_entry.id   AF-A0A1C3EDZ3-F1
#
_cell.length_a   1.000
_cell.length_b   1.000
_cell.length_c   1.000
_cell.angle_alpha   90.00
_cell.angle_beta   90.00
_cell.angle_gamma   90.00
#
_symmetry.space_group_name_H-M   'P 1'
#
loop_
_entity.id
_entity.type
_entity.pdbx_description
1 polymer ?
#
loop_
_entity_poly.entity_id
_entity_poly.type
_entity_poly.pdbx_seq_one_letter_code
_entity_poly.pdbx_strand_id
1 'polypeptide(L)' 'MWAKACIKPKANRKARKRCVKESYRHRNVIERFFGALKRFRRIATRYDKKAANFAGFLWLASLLTDQF' A
#
# COMPACT_ATOMS: atom_id res chain seq x y z
N MET A 1 -17.75 -6.64 12.90
CA MET A 1 -16.58 -7.39 13.43
C MET A 1 -15.33 -6.60 13.04
N TRP A 2 -14.48 -6.21 13.99
CA TRP A 2 -13.31 -5.35 13.72
C TRP A 2 -12.13 -6.21 13.25
N ALA A 3 -11.41 -5.77 12.20
CA ALA A 3 -10.22 -6.44 11.73
C ALA A 3 -9.07 -6.29 12.74
N LYS A 4 -8.44 -7.40 13.14
CA LYS A 4 -7.27 -7.39 14.03
C LYS A 4 -6.01 -7.09 13.21
N ALA A 5 -5.24 -6.08 13.63
CA ALA A 5 -3.96 -5.76 12.98
C ALA A 5 -2.96 -6.91 13.11
N CYS A 6 -2.51 -7.47 11.97
CA CYS A 6 -1.39 -8.41 11.91
C CYS A 6 -0.16 -7.68 11.40
N ILE A 7 0.75 -7.33 12.30
CA ILE A 7 2.03 -6.70 11.95
C ILE A 7 3.13 -7.52 12.60
N LYS A 8 4.17 -7.89 11.83
CA LYS A 8 5.33 -8.57 12.38
C LYS A 8 5.95 -7.71 13.49
N PRO A 9 6.14 -8.23 14.71
CA PRO A 9 6.78 -7.47 15.77
C PRO A 9 8.24 -7.18 15.41
N LYS A 10 8.76 -6.01 15.81
CA LYS A 10 10.20 -5.73 15.78
C LYS A 10 10.94 -6.74 16.68
N ALA A 11 12.15 -7.11 16.29
CA ALA A 11 12.97 -8.07 17.02
C ALA A 11 13.20 -7.67 18.50
N ASN A 12 13.40 -6.37 18.75
CA ASN A 12 13.69 -5.83 20.09
C ASN A 12 12.43 -5.60 20.95
N ARG A 13 11.25 -6.09 20.54
CA ARG A 13 9.99 -5.84 21.26
C ARG A 13 9.85 -6.80 22.44
N LYS A 14 9.77 -6.27 23.67
CA LYS A 14 9.57 -7.06 24.91
C LYS A 14 8.31 -7.94 24.87
N ALA A 15 7.19 -7.39 24.39
CA ALA A 15 5.95 -8.15 24.22
C ALA A 15 5.79 -8.63 22.77
N ARG A 16 5.80 -9.94 22.55
CA ARG A 16 5.52 -10.53 21.23
C ARG A 16 4.03 -10.42 20.94
N LYS A 17 3.66 -9.66 19.89
CA LYS A 17 2.29 -9.70 19.35
C LYS A 17 2.14 -10.91 18.43
N ARG A 18 1.04 -11.65 18.58
CA ARG A 18 0.69 -12.73 17.67
C ARG A 18 0.39 -12.13 16.29
N CYS A 19 1.16 -12.53 15.27
CA CYS A 19 0.82 -12.27 13.88
C CYS A 19 0.84 -13.58 13.10
N VAL A 20 -0.28 -13.88 12.46
CA VAL A 20 -0.46 -15.01 11.56
C VAL A 20 0.29 -14.73 10.27
N LYS A 21 1.27 -15.58 9.95
CA LYS A 21 2.17 -15.39 8.81
C LYS A 21 1.41 -15.31 7.48
N GLU A 22 0.38 -16.14 7.31
CA GLU A 22 -0.47 -16.14 6.12
C GLU A 22 -1.24 -14.82 5.95
N SER A 23 -1.89 -14.34 7.00
CA SER A 23 -2.58 -13.04 6.96
C SER A 23 -1.61 -11.88 6.69
N TYR A 24 -0.38 -11.96 7.21
CA TYR A 24 0.66 -10.95 6.95
C TYR A 24 1.14 -10.95 5.49
N ARG A 25 1.12 -12.10 4.80
CA ARG A 25 1.56 -12.22 3.39
C ARG A 25 0.68 -11.40 2.44
N HIS A 26 -0.62 -11.29 2.70
CA HIS A 26 -1.53 -10.52 1.86
C HIS A 26 -1.16 -9.04 1.75
N ARG A 27 -0.37 -8.49 2.69
CA ARG A 27 0.16 -7.12 2.61
C ARG A 27 1.01 -6.90 1.36
N ASN A 28 1.72 -7.93 0.89
CA ASN A 28 2.59 -7.82 -0.29
C ASN A 28 1.83 -7.39 -1.55
N VAL A 29 0.59 -7.86 -1.72
CA VAL A 29 -0.26 -7.48 -2.87
C VAL A 29 -0.52 -5.97 -2.85
N ILE A 30 -0.91 -5.43 -1.69
CA ILE A 30 -1.16 -4.00 -1.49
C ILE A 30 0.14 -3.19 -1.67
N GLU A 31 1.26 -3.67 -1.15
CA GLU A 31 2.56 -2.98 -1.28
C GLU A 31 3.06 -2.95 -2.71
N ARG A 32 2.91 -4.05 -3.47
CA ARG A 32 3.21 -4.08 -4.90
C ARG A 32 2.32 -3.11 -5.66
N PHE A 33 1.02 -3.05 -5.33
CA PHE A 33 0.06 -2.11 -5.91
C PHE A 33 0.56 -0.66 -5.80
N PHE A 34 0.83 -0.20 -4.57
CA PHE A 34 1.35 1.15 -4.36
C PHE A 34 2.77 1.34 -4.92
N GLY A 35 3.57 0.28 -4.98
CA GLY A 35 4.89 0.28 -5.61
C GLY A 35 4.83 0.63 -7.10
N ALA A 36 3.91 0.02 -7.86
CA ALA A 36 3.79 0.38 -9.27
C ALA A 36 3.05 1.70 -9.51
N LEU A 37 2.08 2.08 -8.66
CA LEU A 37 1.54 3.45 -8.70
C LEU A 37 2.64 4.51 -8.53
N LYS A 38 3.65 4.23 -7.71
CA LYS A 38 4.81 5.11 -7.51
C LYS A 38 5.80 5.12 -8.68
N ARG A 39 5.68 4.26 -9.69
CA ARG A 39 6.47 4.38 -10.94
C ARG A 39 6.10 5.64 -11.70
N PHE A 40 4.84 6.07 -11.60
CA PHE A 40 4.40 7.34 -12.16
C PHE A 40 4.91 8.49 -11.29
N ARG A 41 5.98 9.14 -11.74
CA ARG A 41 6.63 10.25 -11.02
C ARG A 41 5.63 11.34 -10.59
N ARG A 42 4.63 11.65 -11.44
CA ARG A 42 3.54 12.59 -11.15
C ARG A 42 2.81 12.26 -9.85
N ILE A 43 2.50 10.98 -9.65
CA ILE A 43 1.78 10.46 -8.48
C ILE A 43 2.70 10.37 -7.27
N ALA A 44 3.90 9.81 -7.45
CA ALA A 44 4.84 9.54 -6.35
C ALA A 44 5.23 10.79 -5.54
N THR A 45 5.34 11.92 -6.22
CA THR A 45 5.75 13.21 -5.64
C THR A 45 4.57 14.15 -5.40
N ARG A 46 3.34 13.75 -5.75
CA ARG A 46 2.12 14.57 -5.65
C ARG A 46 2.28 15.94 -6.31
N TYR A 47 2.60 15.95 -7.60
CA TYR A 47 2.78 17.21 -8.35
C TYR A 47 1.49 18.05 -8.47
N ASP A 48 0.33 17.40 -8.55
CA ASP A 48 -0.95 18.08 -8.75
C ASP A 48 -1.39 18.84 -7.48
N LYS A 49 -1.53 20.16 -7.59
CA LYS A 49 -2.01 21.03 -6.49
C LYS A 49 -3.47 20.75 -6.11
N LYS A 50 -4.32 20.45 -7.10
CA LYS A 50 -5.74 20.17 -6.89
C LYS A 50 -5.95 18.68 -6.62
N ALA A 51 -6.72 18.38 -5.57
CA ALA A 51 -7.05 17.00 -5.20
C ALA A 51 -7.79 16.25 -6.32
N ALA A 52 -8.68 16.92 -7.05
CA ALA A 52 -9.42 16.32 -8.17
C ALA A 52 -8.50 15.83 -9.29
N ASN A 53 -7.49 16.63 -9.67
CA ASN A 53 -6.53 16.26 -10.69
C ASN A 53 -5.67 15.08 -10.23
N PHE A 54 -5.17 15.14 -8.99
CA PHE A 54 -4.40 14.04 -8.41
C PHE A 54 -5.21 12.74 -8.38
N ALA A 55 -6.48 12.80 -7.98
CA ALA A 55 -7.38 11.66 -7.99
C ALA A 55 -7.58 11.11 -9.41
N GLY A 56 -7.82 11.97 -10.41
CA GLY A 56 -7.93 11.56 -11.81
C GLY A 56 -6.71 10.78 -12.30
N PHE A 57 -5.50 11.26 -12.01
CA PHE A 57 -4.26 10.54 -12.34
C PHE A 57 -4.09 9.25 -11.56
N LEU A 58 -4.50 9.20 -10.29
CA LEU A 58 -4.51 7.96 -9.51
C LEU A 58 -5.42 6.89 -10.14
N TRP A 59 -6.63 7.25 -10.54
CA TRP A 59 -7.55 6.33 -11.21
C TRP A 59 -6.99 5.85 -12.54
N LEU A 60 -6.44 6.77 -13.34
CA LEU A 60 -5.81 6.43 -14.61
C LEU A 60 -4.62 5.48 -14.42
N ALA A 61 -3.72 5.77 -13.46
CA ALA A 61 -2.60 4.90 -13.17
C ALA A 61 -3.04 3.54 -12.61
N SER A 62 -4.15 3.48 -11.88
CA SER A 62 -4.72 2.22 -11.39
C SER A 62 -5.27 1.37 -12.53
N LEU A 63 -5.80 1.97 -13.60
CA LEU A 63 -6.22 1.27 -14.81
C LEU A 63 -5.05 0.83 -15.68
N LEU A 64 -3.98 1.64 -15.74
CA LEU A 64 -2.79 1.36 -16.57
C LEU A 64 -1.76 0.45 -15.90
N THR A 65 -1.85 0.25 -14.58
CA THR A 65 -0.97 -0.69 -13.89
C THR A 65 -1.43 -2.10 -14.22
N ASP A 66 -0.65 -2.79 -15.05
CA ASP A 66 -0.86 -4.19 -15.37
C ASP A 66 -0.88 -5.03 -14.09
N GLN A 67 -1.83 -5.96 -14.02
CA GLN A 67 -2.32 -6.60 -12.79
C GLN A 67 -1.18 -7.18 -11.92
N PHE A 68 -1.26 -6.94 -10.61
CA PHE A 68 -0.28 -7.33 -9.59
C PHE A 68 -0.30 -8.80 -9.19
#